data_AF-J0WSY8-F1
#
_entry.id   AF-J0WSY8-F1
#
_cell.length_a   1.000
_cell.length_b   1.000
_cell.length_c   1.000
_cell.angle_alpha   90.00
_cell.angle_beta   90.00
_cell.angle_gamma   90.00
#
_symmetry.space_group_name_H-M   'P 1'
#
loop_
_entity.id
_entity.type
_entity.pdbx_description
1 polymer ?
#
loop_
_entity_poly.entity_id
_entity_poly.type
_entity_poly.pdbx_seq_one_letter_code
_entity_poly.pdbx_strand_id
1 'polypeptide(L)'
;MLDEMERSVHDVLSALKQVLESGAVVAGGGAKEVALSIYLENFATTLGSREQLAIAEFAAALLVIPKTLAVNALKDSTDLVAKLRAYHSAAQKAPAGAPQKALMHYGVDLTKGDARDNLRAGAATAPSATPR
;
A
#
# COMPACT_ATOMS: atom_id res chain seq x y z
N MET A 1 14.72 24.78 -14.10
CA MET A 1 15.46 23.51 -13.95
C MET A 1 16.11 23.40 -12.57
N LEU A 2 16.76 24.46 -12.05
CA LEU A 2 17.27 24.46 -10.67
C LEU A 2 16.16 24.30 -9.62
N ASP A 3 15.02 24.97 -9.80
CA ASP A 3 13.91 24.94 -8.83
C ASP A 3 13.33 23.52 -8.62
N GLU A 4 13.19 22.72 -9.68
CA GLU A 4 12.70 21.34 -9.56
C GLU A 4 13.73 20.43 -8.89
N MET A 5 15.02 20.70 -9.10
CA MET A 5 16.09 19.97 -8.43
C MET A 5 16.13 20.30 -6.94
N GLU A 6 15.98 21.58 -6.56
CA GLU A 6 15.86 22.00 -5.16
C GLU A 6 14.64 21.36 -4.49
N ARG A 7 13.49 21.37 -5.17
CA ARG A 7 12.26 20.73 -4.70
C ARG A 7 12.44 19.22 -4.51
N SER A 8 13.06 18.52 -5.47
CA SER A 8 13.31 17.08 -5.38
C SER A 8 14.23 16.74 -4.20
N VAL A 9 15.29 17.51 -3.99
CA VAL A 9 16.20 17.33 -2.84
C VAL A 9 15.46 17.57 -1.53
N HIS A 10 14.63 18.63 -1.47
CA HIS A 10 13.82 18.94 -0.29
C HIS A 10 12.84 17.81 0.05
N ASP A 11 12.14 17.25 -0.94
CA ASP A 11 11.21 16.14 -0.77
C ASP A 11 11.91 14.89 -0.23
N VAL A 12 13.10 14.57 -0.76
CA VAL A 12 13.91 13.42 -0.31
C VAL A 12 14.37 13.61 1.14
N LEU A 13 14.90 14.78 1.50
CA LEU A 13 15.36 15.06 2.87
C LEU A 13 14.19 15.05 3.86
N SER A 14 13.03 15.57 3.47
CA SER A 14 11.82 15.57 4.29
C SER A 14 11.28 14.17 4.52
N ALA A 15 11.34 13.29 3.52
CA ALA A 15 10.96 11.88 3.66
C ALA A 15 11.94 11.13 4.58
N LEU A 16 13.25 11.35 4.43
CA LEU A 16 14.27 10.74 5.29
C LEU A 16 14.09 11.16 6.76
N LYS A 17 13.85 12.45 7.00
CA LYS A 17 13.57 12.97 8.35
C LYS A 17 12.38 12.25 8.98
N GLN A 18 11.26 12.09 8.25
CA GLN A 18 10.09 11.38 8.77
C GLN A 18 10.37 9.91 9.10
N VAL A 19 11.19 9.22 8.29
CA VAL A 19 11.59 7.84 8.57
C VAL A 19 12.42 7.76 9.85
N LEU A 20 13.37 8.69 10.04
CA LEU A 20 14.20 8.75 11.24
C LEU A 20 13.40 9.10 12.50
N GLU A 21 12.44 10.03 12.40
CA GLU A 21 11.59 10.44 13.52
C GLU A 21 10.55 9.36 13.90
N SER A 22 9.97 8.68 12.91
CA SER A 22 8.96 7.64 13.13
C SER A 22 9.56 6.34 13.69
N GLY A 23 10.81 6.01 13.32
CA GLY A 23 11.47 4.75 13.70
C GLY A 23 10.85 3.50 13.06
N ALA A 24 9.83 3.66 12.22
CA ALA A 24 9.13 2.59 11.52
C ALA A 24 8.92 2.95 10.05
N VAL A 25 8.73 1.92 9.21
CA VAL A 25 8.43 2.07 7.79
C VAL A 25 7.37 1.07 7.36
N VAL A 26 6.59 1.43 6.34
CA VAL A 26 5.61 0.57 5.69
C VAL A 26 5.88 0.47 4.19
N ALA A 27 5.47 -0.64 3.57
CA ALA A 27 5.66 -0.85 2.14
C ALA A 27 4.81 0.14 1.32
N GLY A 28 5.44 0.78 0.33
CA GLY A 28 4.80 1.71 -0.60
C GLY A 28 4.17 1.02 -1.82
N GLY A 29 3.88 1.80 -2.86
CA GLY A 29 3.36 1.30 -4.14
C GLY A 29 1.99 0.63 -4.05
N GLY A 30 1.09 1.15 -3.21
CA GLY A 30 -0.27 0.62 -3.05
C GLY A 30 -0.39 -0.58 -2.11
N ALA A 31 0.71 -1.08 -1.54
CA ALA A 31 0.70 -2.28 -0.68
C ALA A 31 -0.18 -2.08 0.56
N LYS A 32 -0.01 -0.95 1.26
CA LYS A 32 -0.79 -0.64 2.47
C LYS A 32 -2.27 -0.42 2.17
N GLU A 33 -2.62 0.21 1.06
CA GLU A 33 -4.00 0.45 0.66
C GLU A 33 -4.73 -0.85 0.35
N VAL A 34 -4.06 -1.79 -0.35
CA VAL A 34 -4.62 -3.13 -0.63
C VAL A 34 -4.77 -3.94 0.66
N ALA A 35 -3.77 -3.91 1.54
CA ALA A 35 -3.85 -4.60 2.83
C ALA A 35 -5.04 -4.10 3.67
N LEU A 36 -5.20 -2.78 3.77
CA LEU A 36 -6.30 -2.16 4.50
C LEU A 36 -7.66 -2.45 3.86
N SER A 37 -7.75 -2.42 2.53
CA SER A 37 -8.97 -2.78 1.79
C SER A 37 -9.48 -4.17 2.20
N ILE A 38 -8.62 -5.19 2.16
CA ILE A 38 -9.01 -6.57 2.51
C ILE A 38 -9.35 -6.69 4.00
N TYR A 39 -8.59 -6.02 4.87
CA TYR A 39 -8.84 -6.05 6.30
C TYR A 39 -10.22 -5.47 6.63
N LEU A 40 -10.54 -4.31 6.04
CA LEU A 40 -11.79 -3.61 6.24
C LEU A 40 -12.98 -4.34 5.61
N GLU A 41 -12.80 -4.98 4.45
CA GLU A 41 -13.81 -5.87 3.86
C GLU A 41 -14.16 -7.02 4.82
N ASN A 42 -13.15 -7.69 5.39
CA ASN A 42 -13.37 -8.75 6.37
C ASN A 42 -14.02 -8.21 7.64
N PHE A 43 -13.57 -7.06 8.14
CA PHE A 43 -14.13 -6.43 9.33
C PHE A 43 -15.59 -5.99 9.13
N ALA A 44 -15.96 -5.51 7.94
CA ALA A 44 -17.33 -5.13 7.60
C ALA A 44 -18.31 -6.30 7.79
N THR A 45 -17.88 -7.55 7.53
CA THR A 45 -18.73 -8.75 7.73
C THR A 45 -19.07 -9.03 9.19
N THR A 46 -18.33 -8.43 10.14
CA THR A 46 -18.59 -8.58 11.57
C THR A 46 -19.54 -7.52 12.14
N LEU A 47 -19.99 -6.58 11.31
CA LEU A 47 -20.82 -5.44 11.70
C LEU A 47 -22.27 -5.56 11.22
N GLY A 48 -23.13 -4.67 11.73
CA GLY A 48 -24.53 -4.57 11.32
C GLY A 48 -24.71 -3.99 9.91
N SER A 49 -25.93 -4.07 9.38
CA SER A 49 -26.21 -3.90 7.94
C SER A 49 -25.83 -2.54 7.33
N ARG A 50 -26.06 -1.41 8.02
CA ARG A 50 -25.74 -0.08 7.47
C ARG A 50 -24.24 0.24 7.54
N GLU A 51 -23.60 -0.12 8.64
CA GLU A 51 -22.17 0.12 8.86
C GLU A 51 -21.32 -0.78 7.96
N GLN A 52 -21.76 -2.01 7.75
CA GLN A 52 -21.14 -2.95 6.81
C GLN A 52 -21.00 -2.34 5.41
N LEU A 53 -22.07 -1.73 4.87
CA LEU A 53 -22.03 -1.11 3.55
C LEU A 53 -21.05 0.07 3.50
N ALA A 54 -21.08 0.95 4.52
CA ALA A 54 -20.19 2.10 4.57
C ALA A 54 -18.71 1.69 4.60
N ILE A 55 -18.36 0.67 5.38
CA ILE A 55 -16.97 0.20 5.50
C ILE A 55 -16.54 -0.55 4.25
N ALA A 56 -17.42 -1.35 3.63
CA ALA A 56 -17.13 -2.02 2.37
C ALA A 56 -16.83 -1.01 1.25
N GLU A 57 -17.61 0.07 1.14
CA GLU A 57 -17.35 1.14 0.16
C GLU A 57 -16.04 1.88 0.45
N PHE A 58 -15.74 2.16 1.72
CA PHE A 58 -14.45 2.75 2.09
C PHE A 58 -13.28 1.85 1.72
N ALA A 59 -13.41 0.54 1.98
CA ALA A 59 -12.41 -0.46 1.59
C ALA A 59 -12.21 -0.53 0.07
N ALA A 60 -13.29 -0.43 -0.71
CA ALA A 60 -13.22 -0.38 -2.17
C ALA A 60 -12.55 0.91 -2.68
N ALA A 61 -12.82 2.05 -2.02
CA ALA A 61 -12.25 3.35 -2.38
C ALA A 61 -10.72 3.37 -2.24
N LEU A 62 -10.15 2.67 -1.25
CA LEU A 62 -8.70 2.56 -1.08
C LEU A 62 -7.98 1.99 -2.32
N LEU A 63 -8.65 1.13 -3.10
CA LEU A 63 -8.08 0.53 -4.29
C LEU A 63 -7.90 1.52 -5.44
N VAL A 64 -8.38 2.78 -5.34
CA VAL A 64 -8.14 3.80 -6.35
C VAL A 64 -6.65 4.08 -6.51
N ILE A 65 -5.87 4.10 -5.42
CA ILE A 65 -4.44 4.41 -5.44
C ILE A 65 -3.64 3.40 -6.29
N PRO A 66 -3.67 2.08 -6.01
CA PRO A 66 -2.95 1.11 -6.85
C PRO A 66 -3.48 1.05 -8.29
N LYS A 67 -4.79 1.29 -8.52
CA LYS A 67 -5.36 1.37 -9.88
C LYS A 67 -4.76 2.53 -10.66
N THR A 68 -4.74 3.73 -10.08
CA THR A 68 -4.20 4.93 -10.72
C THR A 68 -2.69 4.79 -10.96
N LEU A 69 -1.95 4.21 -10.02
CA LEU A 69 -0.53 3.91 -10.22
C LEU A 69 -0.28 2.98 -11.42
N ALA A 70 -1.06 1.90 -11.55
CA ALA A 70 -0.96 0.98 -12.68
C ALA A 70 -1.33 1.64 -14.01
N VAL A 71 -2.40 2.44 -14.05
CA VAL A 71 -2.81 3.19 -15.26
C VAL A 71 -1.74 4.19 -15.68
N ASN A 72 -1.18 4.95 -14.72
CA ASN A 72 -0.12 5.92 -15.00
C ASN A 72 1.17 5.24 -15.53
N ALA A 73 1.39 3.97 -15.18
CA ALA A 73 2.50 3.16 -15.67
C ALA A 73 2.19 2.41 -16.99
N LEU A 74 1.03 2.68 -17.63
CA LEU A 74 0.56 1.99 -18.84
C LEU A 74 0.46 0.46 -18.64
N LYS A 75 0.02 0.02 -17.46
CA LYS A 75 -0.16 -1.39 -17.12
C LYS A 75 -1.64 -1.74 -16.93
N ASP A 76 -1.95 -3.03 -16.99
CA ASP A 76 -3.30 -3.52 -16.69
C ASP A 76 -3.58 -3.41 -15.18
N SER A 77 -4.37 -2.40 -14.82
CA SER A 77 -4.74 -2.13 -13.44
C SER A 77 -5.67 -3.19 -12.85
N THR A 78 -6.44 -3.90 -13.68
CA THR A 78 -7.35 -4.96 -13.21
C THR A 78 -6.57 -6.19 -12.80
N ASP A 79 -5.65 -6.64 -13.66
CA ASP A 79 -4.78 -7.79 -13.37
C ASP A 79 -3.87 -7.51 -12.16
N LEU A 80 -3.22 -6.33 -12.12
CA LEU A 80 -2.32 -5.99 -11.02
C LEU A 80 -3.03 -5.90 -9.68
N VAL A 81 -4.18 -5.24 -9.63
CA VAL A 81 -4.94 -5.11 -8.38
C VAL A 81 -5.49 -6.45 -7.93
N ALA A 82 -5.94 -7.31 -8.86
CA ALA A 82 -6.38 -8.66 -8.54
C ALA A 82 -5.24 -9.50 -7.94
N LYS A 83 -4.05 -9.47 -8.55
CA LYS A 83 -2.84 -10.14 -8.03
C LYS A 83 -2.45 -9.66 -6.64
N LEU A 84 -2.38 -8.34 -6.44
CA LEU A 84 -2.08 -7.76 -5.14
C LEU A 84 -3.13 -8.18 -4.10
N ARG A 85 -4.42 -8.14 -4.44
CA ARG A 85 -5.47 -8.59 -3.51
C ARG A 85 -5.31 -10.05 -3.11
N ALA A 86 -4.95 -10.93 -4.04
CA ALA A 86 -4.69 -12.33 -3.74
C ALA A 86 -3.52 -12.50 -2.75
N TYR A 87 -2.41 -11.79 -2.97
CA TYR A 87 -1.24 -11.82 -2.08
C TYR A 87 -1.53 -11.32 -0.68
N HIS A 88 -2.22 -10.17 -0.57
CA HIS A 88 -2.57 -9.59 0.72
C HIS A 88 -3.63 -10.40 1.46
N SER A 89 -4.58 -11.03 0.75
CA SER A 89 -5.54 -11.96 1.36
C SER A 89 -4.84 -13.19 1.93
N ALA A 90 -3.87 -13.76 1.21
CA ALA A 90 -3.05 -14.87 1.70
C ALA A 90 -2.21 -14.46 2.92
N ALA A 91 -1.62 -13.26 2.90
CA ALA A 91 -0.82 -12.74 4.01
C ALA A 91 -1.64 -12.53 5.30
N GLN A 92 -2.91 -12.16 5.18
CA GLN A 92 -3.78 -11.99 6.35
C GLN A 92 -4.21 -13.32 6.97
N LYS A 93 -4.44 -14.35 6.14
CA LYS A 93 -4.80 -15.70 6.61
C LYS A 93 -3.61 -16.49 7.16
N ALA A 94 -2.39 -16.12 6.78
CA ALA A 94 -1.18 -16.82 7.20
C ALA A 94 -0.90 -16.63 8.71
N PRO A 95 -0.53 -17.70 9.44
CA PRO A 95 -0.16 -17.61 10.85
C PRO A 95 1.14 -16.83 11.04
N ALA A 96 1.36 -16.34 12.26
CA ALA A 96 2.59 -15.62 12.62
C ALA A 96 3.82 -16.51 12.38
N GLY A 97 4.78 -16.00 11.59
CA GLY A 97 6.02 -16.72 11.25
C GLY A 97 5.98 -17.52 9.94
N ALA A 98 4.82 -17.64 9.28
CA ALA A 98 4.73 -18.30 7.98
C ALA A 98 5.38 -17.45 6.86
N PRO A 99 6.04 -18.05 5.86
CA PRO A 99 6.68 -17.31 4.77
C PRO A 99 5.68 -16.50 3.94
N GLN A 100 4.42 -16.94 3.88
CA GLN A 100 3.34 -16.21 3.20
C GLN A 100 3.03 -14.86 3.85
N LYS A 101 3.45 -14.62 5.11
CA LYS A 101 3.25 -13.35 5.80
C LYS A 101 4.04 -12.22 5.12
N ALA A 102 5.18 -12.53 4.49
CA ALA A 102 5.98 -11.57 3.72
C ALA A 102 5.23 -10.96 2.52
N LEU A 103 4.17 -11.62 2.03
CA LEU A 103 3.33 -11.12 0.94
C LEU A 103 2.61 -9.80 1.29
N MET A 104 2.54 -9.41 2.57
CA MET A 104 1.99 -8.12 2.99
C MET A 104 2.80 -6.91 2.48
N HIS A 105 4.06 -7.11 2.08
CA HIS A 105 4.92 -6.04 1.59
C HIS A 105 4.84 -5.86 0.07
N TYR A 106 4.01 -6.68 -0.60
CA TYR A 106 3.92 -6.64 -2.05
C TYR A 106 3.11 -5.44 -2.52
N GLY A 107 3.69 -4.65 -3.42
CA GLY A 107 3.02 -3.53 -4.09
C GLY A 107 3.31 -3.53 -5.58
N VAL A 108 2.81 -2.51 -6.26
CA VAL A 108 2.98 -2.34 -7.72
C VAL A 108 4.44 -2.00 -8.04
N ASP A 109 5.06 -2.77 -8.93
CA ASP A 109 6.28 -2.37 -9.65
C ASP A 109 5.89 -1.59 -10.91
N LEU A 110 6.10 -0.27 -10.90
CA LEU A 110 5.75 0.59 -12.03
C LEU A 110 6.64 0.37 -13.26
N THR A 111 7.84 -0.19 -13.09
CA THR A 111 8.77 -0.43 -14.19
C THR A 111 8.42 -1.70 -14.95
N LYS A 112 8.33 -2.82 -14.23
CA LYS A 112 7.98 -4.12 -14.80
C LYS A 112 6.49 -4.24 -15.09
N GLY A 113 5.65 -3.62 -14.27
CA GLY A 113 4.21 -3.81 -14.30
C GLY A 113 3.80 -5.15 -13.70
N ASP A 114 4.42 -5.50 -12.57
CA ASP A 114 4.12 -6.72 -11.82
C ASP A 114 4.12 -6.43 -10.32
N ALA A 115 3.71 -7.39 -9.50
CA ALA A 115 3.77 -7.27 -8.05
C ALA A 115 5.19 -7.60 -7.54
N ARG A 116 5.73 -6.77 -6.64
CA ARG A 116 7.05 -7.00 -6.02
C ARG A 116 7.04 -6.69 -4.53
N ASP A 117 7.98 -7.28 -3.79
CA ASP A 117 8.27 -6.88 -2.41
C ASP A 117 8.87 -5.46 -2.39
N ASN A 118 8.04 -4.48 -2.03
CA ASN A 118 8.43 -3.07 -2.04
C ASN A 118 9.28 -2.69 -0.83
N LEU A 119 9.20 -3.44 0.27
CA LEU A 119 10.05 -3.19 1.43
C LEU A 119 11.51 -3.54 1.10
N ARG A 120 11.73 -4.70 0.46
CA ARG A 120 13.07 -5.11 -0.01
C ARG A 120 13.60 -4.25 -1.15
N ALA A 121 12.72 -3.72 -2.00
CA ALA A 121 13.10 -2.82 -3.08
C ALA A 121 13.40 -1.38 -2.63
N GLY A 122 13.31 -1.08 -1.34
CA GLY A 122 13.51 0.29 -0.81
C GLY A 122 12.36 1.25 -1.10
N ALA A 123 11.24 0.76 -1.64
CA ALA A 123 10.02 1.52 -1.85
C ALA A 123 9.17 1.52 -0.57
N ALA A 124 9.64 2.27 0.44
CA ALA A 124 9.03 2.35 1.76
C ALA A 124 8.63 3.80 2.11
N THR A 125 7.68 3.94 3.02
CA THR A 125 7.20 5.24 3.53
C THR A 125 7.08 5.20 5.05
N ALA A 126 7.38 6.30 5.73
CA ALA A 126 7.17 6.39 7.17
C ALA A 126 5.67 6.43 7.47
N PRO A 127 5.16 5.65 8.45
CA PRO A 127 3.85 5.94 9.02
C PRO A 127 3.94 7.29 9.73
N SER A 128 2.98 8.19 9.47
CA SER A 128 2.96 9.51 10.09
C SER A 128 2.87 9.36 11.61
N ALA A 129 3.97 9.62 12.30
CA ALA A 129 4.09 9.47 13.76
C ALA A 129 3.80 10.76 14.53
N THR A 130 3.20 11.76 13.90
CA THR A 130 2.80 13.00 14.57
C THR A 130 1.35 12.93 15.04
N PRO A 131 1.08 12.77 16.35
CA PRO A 131 -0.15 13.32 16.89
C PRO A 131 -0.08 14.83 16.66
N ARG A 132 -0.96 15.39 15.84
CA ARG A 132 -1.20 16.84 15.86
C ARG A 132 -1.96 17.19 17.13
#